data_AF-A0A820HUQ4-F1
#
_entry.id   AF-A0A820HUQ4-F1
#
_cell.length_a   1.000
_cell.length_b   1.000
_cell.length_c   1.000
_cell.angle_alpha   90.00
_cell.angle_beta   90.00
_cell.angle_gamma   90.00
#
_symmetry.space_group_name_H-M   'P 1'
#
loop_
_entity.id
_entity.type
_entity.pdbx_description
1 polymer ?
#
loop_
_entity_poly.entity_id
_entity_poly.type
_entity_poly.pdbx_seq_one_letter_code
_entity_poly.pdbx_strand_id
1 'polypeptide(L)'
;LQTINITLRILYRARAELLPKIFTNLGLDYEERVLPSITNEILKSIVTQFDAIQLIIQRTLISHRVSELVTECAALFGFFT
;
A
#
# COMPACT_ATOMS: atom_id res chain seq x y z
N LEU A 1 -17.44 16.97 -10.51
CA LEU A 1 -16.78 15.75 -9.97
C LEU A 1 -15.48 15.58 -10.73
N GLN A 2 -14.34 15.74 -10.06
CA GLN A 2 -13.04 15.54 -10.69
C GLN A 2 -12.65 14.08 -10.53
N THR A 3 -12.60 13.34 -11.63
CA THR A 3 -12.14 11.95 -11.61
C THR A 3 -10.62 11.94 -11.70
N ILE A 4 -9.95 11.40 -10.69
CA ILE A 4 -8.49 11.34 -10.61
C ILE A 4 -8.07 9.89 -10.82
N ASN A 5 -7.24 9.62 -11.82
CA ASN A 5 -6.66 8.30 -12.06
C ASN A 5 -5.23 8.27 -11.51
N ILE A 6 -4.99 7.39 -10.54
CA ILE A 6 -3.71 7.21 -9.87
C ILE A 6 -3.27 5.76 -10.07
N THR A 7 -2.05 5.58 -10.56
CA THR A 7 -1.45 4.25 -10.73
C THR A 7 -0.23 4.15 -9.83
N LEU A 8 -0.19 3.12 -8.98
CA LEU A 8 0.92 2.84 -8.09
C LEU A 8 1.43 1.43 -8.33
N ARG A 9 2.74 1.29 -8.29
CA ARG A 9 3.43 0.01 -8.42
C ARG A 9 4.25 -0.22 -7.17
N ILE A 10 3.98 -1.33 -6.50
CA ILE A 10 4.65 -1.72 -5.26
C ILE A 10 5.41 -3.02 -5.55
N LEU A 11 6.68 -3.03 -5.17
CA LEU A 11 7.51 -4.22 -5.16
C LEU A 11 7.56 -4.71 -3.72
N TYR A 12 7.26 -5.98 -3.49
CA TYR A 12 7.28 -6.59 -2.15
C TYR A 12 8.08 -7.89 -2.18
N ARG A 13 8.68 -8.25 -1.04
CA ARG A 13 9.32 -9.55 -0.84
C ARG A 13 8.94 -10.11 0.52
N ALA A 14 8.21 -11.22 0.54
CA ALA A 14 7.89 -11.92 1.78
C ALA A 14 9.15 -12.60 2.35
N ARG A 15 9.35 -12.53 3.68
CA ARG A 15 10.37 -13.33 4.37
C ARG A 15 9.85 -14.76 4.54
N ALA A 16 10.66 -15.73 4.12
CA ALA A 16 10.28 -17.15 4.17
C ALA A 16 9.95 -17.65 5.59
N GLU A 17 10.52 -17.03 6.60
CA GLU A 17 10.33 -17.37 8.03
C GLU A 17 8.94 -17.03 8.56
N LEU A 18 8.27 -16.04 7.96
CA LEU A 18 6.94 -15.58 8.36
C LEU A 18 5.82 -16.15 7.48
N LEU A 19 6.15 -16.71 6.30
CA LEU A 19 5.21 -17.38 5.40
C LEU A 19 4.24 -18.34 6.11
N PRO A 20 4.66 -19.28 6.98
CA PRO A 20 3.73 -20.23 7.59
C PRO A 20 2.70 -19.56 8.52
N LYS A 21 3.07 -18.49 9.23
CA LYS A 21 2.10 -17.71 10.04
C LYS A 21 1.11 -16.96 9.16
N ILE A 22 1.61 -16.36 8.08
CA ILE A 22 0.79 -15.59 7.13
C ILE A 22 -0.19 -16.52 6.41
N PHE A 23 0.28 -17.66 5.89
CA PHE A 23 -0.57 -18.65 5.20
C PHE A 23 -1.64 -19.24 6.12
N THR A 24 -1.33 -19.47 7.40
CA THR A 24 -2.31 -19.99 8.35
C THR A 24 -3.40 -18.97 8.68
N ASN A 25 -3.04 -17.68 8.75
CA ASN A 25 -3.94 -16.63 9.22
C ASN A 25 -4.70 -15.90 8.10
N LEU A 26 -4.10 -15.81 6.90
CA LEU A 26 -4.66 -15.09 5.74
C LEU A 26 -4.92 -15.97 4.52
N GLY A 27 -4.45 -17.22 4.48
CA GLY A 27 -4.62 -18.14 3.35
C GLY A 27 -3.56 -17.96 2.25
N LEU A 28 -3.65 -18.77 1.19
CA LEU A 28 -2.70 -18.73 0.05
C LEU A 28 -2.82 -17.46 -0.78
N ASP A 29 -4.03 -16.89 -0.87
CA ASP A 29 -4.34 -15.70 -1.66
C ASP A 29 -4.10 -14.40 -0.89
N TYR A 30 -3.28 -14.43 0.17
CA TYR A 30 -3.03 -13.24 0.99
C TYR A 30 -2.43 -12.12 0.13
N GLU A 31 -1.58 -12.44 -0.84
CA GLU A 31 -0.91 -11.43 -1.66
C GLU A 31 -1.88 -10.71 -2.59
N GLU A 32 -2.80 -11.45 -3.23
CA GLU A 32 -3.80 -10.87 -4.12
C GLU A 32 -4.94 -10.16 -3.39
N ARG A 33 -5.19 -10.46 -2.10
CA ARG A 33 -6.23 -9.77 -1.32
C ARG A 33 -5.69 -8.60 -0.50
N VAL A 34 -4.58 -8.81 0.19
CA VAL A 34 -4.10 -7.88 1.22
C VAL A 34 -3.39 -6.70 0.58
N LEU A 35 -2.53 -6.93 -0.42
CA LEU A 35 -1.82 -5.84 -1.08
C LEU A 35 -2.76 -4.82 -1.74
N PRO A 36 -3.74 -5.21 -2.57
CA PRO A 36 -4.64 -4.23 -3.15
C PRO A 36 -5.54 -3.59 -2.08
N SER A 37 -5.89 -4.30 -1.01
CA SER A 37 -6.67 -3.73 0.09
C SER A 37 -5.91 -2.62 0.82
N ILE A 38 -4.66 -2.88 1.23
CA ILE A 38 -3.80 -1.88 1.87
C ILE A 38 -3.57 -0.69 0.95
N THR A 39 -3.28 -0.96 -0.33
CA THR A 39 -3.03 0.09 -1.32
C THR A 39 -4.27 0.97 -1.50
N ASN A 40 -5.46 0.36 -1.61
CA ASN A 40 -6.71 1.10 -1.77
C ASN A 40 -7.01 1.98 -0.54
N GLU A 41 -6.80 1.47 0.67
CA GLU A 41 -7.01 2.24 1.90
C GLU A 41 -6.05 3.43 2.02
N ILE A 42 -4.76 3.23 1.71
CA ILE A 42 -3.78 4.32 1.71
C ILE A 42 -4.13 5.36 0.64
N LEU A 43 -4.56 4.95 -0.56
CA LEU A 43 -4.96 5.89 -1.61
C LEU A 43 -6.15 6.74 -1.19
N LYS A 44 -7.19 6.11 -0.61
CA LYS A 44 -8.35 6.85 -0.12
C LYS A 44 -7.96 7.87 0.95
N SER A 45 -7.09 7.47 1.89
CA SER A 45 -6.60 8.37 2.93
C SER A 45 -5.85 9.57 2.35
N ILE A 46 -4.98 9.35 1.37
CA ILE A 46 -4.25 10.42 0.68
C ILE A 46 -5.19 11.33 -0.11
N VAL A 47 -6.16 10.78 -0.83
CA VAL A 47 -7.15 11.59 -1.59
C VAL A 47 -8.05 12.39 -0.64
N THR A 48 -8.28 11.91 0.58
CA THR A 48 -9.05 12.64 1.60
C THR A 48 -8.24 13.79 2.21
N GLN A 49 -6.92 13.64 2.31
CA GLN A 49 -6.02 14.63 2.92
C GLN A 49 -5.46 15.65 1.93
N PHE A 50 -5.32 15.29 0.66
CA PHE A 50 -4.67 16.11 -0.37
C PHE A 50 -5.58 16.33 -1.59
N ASP A 51 -5.67 17.59 -2.03
CA ASP A 51 -6.35 17.94 -3.28
C ASP A 51 -5.60 17.48 -4.52
N ALA A 52 -6.33 17.40 -5.65
CA ALA A 52 -5.78 17.03 -6.96
C ALA A 52 -4.57 17.88 -7.38
N ILE A 53 -4.57 19.17 -7.03
CA ILE A 53 -3.47 20.09 -7.34
C ILE A 53 -2.22 19.74 -6.50
N GLN A 54 -2.40 19.46 -5.21
CA GLN A 54 -1.30 19.09 -4.32
C GLN A 54 -0.71 17.73 -4.70
N LEU A 55 -1.54 16.80 -5.19
CA LEU A 55 -1.09 15.50 -5.71
C LEU A 55 -0.10 15.61 -6.88
N ILE A 56 -0.24 16.64 -7.72
CA ILE A 56 0.66 16.89 -8.85
C ILE A 56 1.93 17.58 -8.36
N ILE A 57 1.78 18.65 -7.58
CA ILE A 57 2.91 19.49 -7.13
C ILE A 57 3.82 18.73 -6.17
N GLN A 58 3.24 18.00 -5.21
CA GLN A 58 3.95 17.30 -4.15
C GLN A 58 4.07 15.80 -4.41
N ARG A 59 4.01 15.36 -5.68
CA ARG A 59 4.04 13.95 -6.05
C ARG A 59 5.19 13.19 -5.39
N THR A 60 6.38 13.79 -5.31
CA THR A 60 7.56 13.17 -4.68
C THR A 60 7.35 12.93 -3.18
N LEU A 61 6.85 13.94 -2.45
CA LEU A 61 6.58 13.82 -1.01
C LEU A 61 5.48 12.79 -0.74
N ILE A 62 4.40 12.84 -1.53
CA ILE A 62 3.25 11.94 -1.39
C ILE A 62 3.67 10.51 -1.74
N SER A 63 4.49 10.31 -2.78
CA SER A 63 5.03 9.00 -3.13
C SER A 63 5.88 8.42 -1.99
N HIS A 64 6.73 9.25 -1.36
CA HIS A 64 7.50 8.82 -0.19
C HIS A 64 6.57 8.42 0.95
N ARG A 65 5.56 9.25 1.22
CA ARG A 65 4.62 9.00 2.32
C ARG A 65 3.79 7.74 2.12
N VAL A 66 3.32 7.51 0.90
CA VAL A 66 2.64 6.27 0.52
C VAL A 66 3.55 5.07 0.72
N SER A 67 4.83 5.16 0.32
CA SER A 67 5.80 4.09 0.53
C SER A 67 6.00 3.78 2.02
N GLU A 68 6.14 4.79 2.87
CA GLU A 68 6.28 4.62 4.32
C GLU A 68 5.05 3.92 4.92
N LEU A 69 3.84 4.39 4.59
CA LEU A 69 2.59 3.83 5.09
C LEU A 69 2.39 2.38 4.63
N VAL A 70 2.69 2.10 3.35
CA VAL A 70 2.63 0.74 2.81
C VAL A 70 3.62 -0.14 3.56
N THR A 71 4.84 0.33 3.80
CA THR A 71 5.89 -0.45 4.51
C THR A 71 5.47 -0.73 5.96
N GLU A 72 4.91 0.25 6.65
CA GLU A 72 4.45 0.09 8.04
C GLU A 72 3.29 -0.90 8.14
N CYS A 73 2.29 -0.78 7.27
CA CYS A 73 1.19 -1.73 7.19
C CYS A 73 1.69 -3.12 6.78
N ALA A 74 2.53 -3.21 5.76
CA ALA A 74 3.14 -4.46 5.30
C ALA A 74 3.90 -5.17 6.43
N ALA A 75 4.64 -4.42 7.26
CA ALA A 75 5.37 -4.96 8.40
C ALA A 75 4.44 -5.61 9.44
N LEU A 76 3.24 -5.07 9.66
CA LEU A 76 2.23 -5.68 10.54
C LEU A 76 1.77 -7.06 10.02
N PHE A 77 1.74 -7.24 8.70
CA PHE A 77 1.41 -8.51 8.07
C PHE A 77 2.65 -9.40 7.80
N GLY A 78 3.86 -8.95 8.17
CA GLY A 78 5.11 -9.69 7.97
C GLY A 78 5.71 -9.59 6.57
N PHE A 79 5.25 -8.65 5.75
CA PHE A 79 5.84 -8.30 4.45
C PHE A 79 6.81 -7.13 4.63
N PHE A 80 7.96 -7.22 3.96
CA PHE A 80 8.92 -6.13 3.90
C PHE A 80 9.19 -5.82 2.42
N THR A 81 9.30 -4.54 2.09
CA THR A 81 9.67 -4.05 0.75
C THR A 81 11.14 -3.70 0.71
#